data_AF-A0A511R1Z3-F1
#
_entry.id   AF-A0A511R1Z3-F1
#
_cell.length_a   1.000
_cell.length_b   1.000
_cell.length_c   1.000
_cell.angle_alpha   90.00
_cell.angle_beta   90.00
_cell.angle_gamma   90.00
#
_symmetry.space_group_name_H-M   'P 1'
#
loop_
_entity.id
_entity.type
_entity.pdbx_description
1 polymer ?
#
loop_
_entity_poly.entity_id
_entity_poly.type
_entity_poly.pdbx_seq_one_letter_code
_entity_poly.pdbx_strand_id
1 'polypeptide(L)'
;MILSTDPPAHALLIDSRSPAEYAQGHLEGAINLDLSGFRGRLRSEEELRQLEQALADLNGRLGAGPQRPVVVYDVGFSTRLTKTAFMLALGGLEVQLWPQGWEARATSQTPAQPQAGEPWAKLNRDILLTADEILAHPDQLLLDVREPQEFAIARIPGAKNIPLGTFGLDNAEALGLYAGQVVGVHCRSGARSASAFWLLRQQGVQARNYLGSMLEWEAEADLPVERP
;
A
#
# COMPACT_ATOMS: atom_id res chain seq x y z
N MET A 1 3.55 0.84 -10.13
CA MET A 1 4.82 1.37 -10.68
C MET A 1 4.99 2.81 -10.23
N ILE A 2 6.21 3.27 -9.98
CA ILE A 2 6.49 4.65 -9.56
C ILE A 2 6.83 5.46 -10.81
N LEU A 3 6.08 6.54 -11.06
CA LEU A 3 6.21 7.37 -12.25
C LEU A 3 7.33 8.40 -12.10
N SER A 4 8.12 8.53 -13.15
CA SER A 4 9.07 9.64 -13.37
C SER A 4 8.64 10.57 -14.50
N THR A 5 7.50 10.28 -15.14
CA THR A 5 6.94 11.00 -16.28
C THR A 5 5.45 11.26 -16.07
N ASP A 6 4.82 11.94 -17.03
CA ASP A 6 3.38 12.17 -16.99
C ASP A 6 2.56 10.86 -17.00
N PRO A 7 1.41 10.85 -16.31
CA PRO A 7 0.52 9.70 -16.27
C PRO A 7 -0.21 9.47 -17.59
N PRO A 8 -0.83 8.28 -17.77
CA PRO A 8 -1.72 8.02 -18.90
C PRO A 8 -2.86 9.05 -18.97
N ALA A 9 -3.19 9.53 -20.18
CA ALA A 9 -4.16 10.61 -20.37
C ALA A 9 -5.58 10.31 -19.85
N HIS A 10 -5.97 9.03 -19.77
CA HIS A 10 -7.28 8.60 -19.29
C HIS A 10 -7.27 8.12 -17.83
N ALA A 11 -6.14 8.27 -17.12
CA ALA A 11 -5.99 7.84 -15.75
C ALA A 11 -7.01 8.54 -14.82
N LEU A 12 -7.46 7.83 -13.80
CA LEU A 12 -8.13 8.44 -12.66
C LEU A 12 -7.06 9.02 -11.74
N LEU A 13 -7.08 10.33 -11.52
CA LEU A 13 -6.13 10.99 -10.62
C LEU A 13 -6.68 11.02 -9.19
N ILE A 14 -5.89 10.50 -8.26
CA ILE A 14 -6.19 10.50 -6.83
C ILE A 14 -5.16 11.34 -6.09
N ASP A 15 -5.62 12.41 -5.44
CA ASP A 15 -4.83 13.23 -4.54
C ASP A 15 -4.90 12.64 -3.14
N SER A 16 -3.80 12.04 -2.65
CA SER A 16 -3.80 11.47 -1.31
C SER A 16 -3.48 12.47 -0.21
N ARG A 17 -3.25 13.75 -0.52
CA ARG A 17 -2.97 14.78 0.49
C ARG A 17 -4.20 15.07 1.37
N SER A 18 -4.01 15.83 2.44
CA SER A 18 -5.14 16.22 3.28
C SER A 18 -6.17 17.07 2.50
N PRO A 19 -7.45 17.09 2.92
CA PRO A 19 -8.45 17.96 2.30
C PRO A 19 -8.06 19.44 2.27
N ALA A 20 -7.29 19.90 3.26
CA ALA A 20 -6.80 21.28 3.31
C ALA A 20 -5.74 21.56 2.24
N GLU A 21 -4.80 20.63 2.02
CA GLU A 21 -3.80 20.74 0.94
C GLU A 21 -4.47 20.64 -0.44
N TYR A 22 -5.43 19.74 -0.60
CA TYR A 22 -6.23 19.60 -1.83
C TYR A 22 -6.99 20.89 -2.17
N ALA A 23 -7.66 21.51 -1.19
CA ALA A 23 -8.43 22.73 -1.39
C ALA A 23 -7.58 23.95 -1.79
N GLN A 24 -6.28 23.96 -1.44
CA GLN A 24 -5.37 25.05 -1.83
C GLN A 24 -4.98 25.00 -3.31
N GLY A 25 -5.00 23.81 -3.91
CA GLY A 25 -4.59 23.59 -5.29
C GLY A 25 -4.36 22.10 -5.56
N HIS A 26 -5.03 21.55 -6.56
CA HIS A 26 -4.92 20.15 -7.00
C HIS A 26 -4.93 20.05 -8.53
N LEU A 27 -4.60 18.87 -9.07
CA LEU A 27 -4.68 18.62 -10.51
C LEU A 27 -6.13 18.63 -10.96
N GLU A 28 -6.40 19.22 -12.12
CA GLU A 28 -7.76 19.26 -12.69
C GLU A 28 -8.37 17.86 -12.79
N GLY A 29 -9.59 17.70 -12.25
CA GLY A 29 -10.32 16.42 -12.24
C GLY A 29 -9.81 15.38 -11.22
N ALA A 30 -8.82 15.71 -10.38
CA ALA A 30 -8.35 14.80 -9.33
C ALA A 30 -9.36 14.68 -8.19
N ILE A 31 -9.52 13.47 -7.65
CA ILE A 31 -10.36 13.20 -6.48
C ILE A 31 -9.49 13.14 -5.23
N ASN A 32 -9.89 13.81 -4.15
CA ASN A 32 -9.21 13.69 -2.86
C ASN A 32 -9.60 12.40 -2.15
N LEU A 33 -8.62 11.54 -1.83
CA LEU A 33 -8.85 10.27 -1.14
C LEU A 33 -7.61 9.83 -0.36
N ASP A 34 -7.78 9.60 0.94
CA ASP A 34 -6.75 9.02 1.81
C ASP A 34 -7.27 7.70 2.44
N LEU A 35 -6.63 6.58 2.10
CA LEU A 35 -6.92 5.26 2.67
C LEU A 35 -5.85 4.79 3.67
N SER A 36 -4.87 5.65 4.00
CA SER A 36 -3.77 5.32 4.92
C SER A 36 -4.26 5.05 6.36
N GLY A 37 -5.45 5.58 6.68
CA GLY A 37 -6.16 5.35 7.94
C GLY A 37 -6.64 3.91 8.15
N PHE A 38 -6.74 3.08 7.10
CA PHE A 38 -7.27 1.71 7.22
C PHE A 38 -6.52 0.89 8.27
N ARG A 39 -7.26 0.28 9.18
CA ARG A 39 -6.81 -0.72 10.15
C ARG A 39 -7.84 -1.84 10.10
N GLY A 40 -7.43 -3.03 9.70
CA GLY A 40 -8.34 -4.17 9.58
C GLY A 40 -7.61 -5.46 9.91
N ARG A 41 -8.35 -6.38 10.50
CA ARG A 41 -7.96 -7.78 10.69
C ARG A 41 -8.39 -8.57 9.47
N LEU A 42 -7.50 -9.38 8.91
CA LEU A 42 -7.70 -10.07 7.63
C LEU A 42 -7.31 -11.56 7.74
N ARG A 43 -7.89 -12.29 8.69
CA ARG A 43 -7.57 -13.71 8.95
C ARG A 43 -8.65 -14.68 8.45
N SER A 44 -9.88 -14.23 8.24
CA SER A 44 -11.00 -15.04 7.77
C SER A 44 -11.49 -14.66 6.37
N GLU A 45 -12.04 -15.63 5.64
CA GLU A 45 -12.67 -15.39 4.34
C GLU A 45 -13.82 -14.37 4.39
N GLU A 46 -14.54 -14.28 5.51
CA GLU A 46 -15.57 -13.25 5.70
C GLU A 46 -14.97 -11.85 5.78
N GLU A 47 -13.90 -11.65 6.57
CA GLU A 47 -13.21 -10.36 6.66
C GLU A 47 -12.64 -9.93 5.29
N LEU A 48 -12.10 -10.88 4.52
CA LEU A 48 -11.61 -10.63 3.17
C LEU A 48 -12.74 -10.24 2.21
N ARG A 49 -13.89 -10.94 2.25
CA ARG A 49 -15.08 -10.58 1.46
C ARG A 49 -15.63 -9.20 1.83
N GLN A 50 -15.65 -8.86 3.11
CA GLN A 50 -16.10 -7.54 3.57
C GLN A 50 -15.18 -6.43 3.07
N LEU A 51 -13.86 -6.65 3.09
CA LEU A 51 -12.92 -5.71 2.51
C LEU A 51 -13.11 -5.58 0.99
N GLU A 52 -13.27 -6.70 0.28
CA GLU A 52 -13.53 -6.69 -1.17
C GLU A 52 -14.80 -5.89 -1.51
N GLN A 53 -15.90 -6.11 -0.79
CA GLN A 53 -17.14 -5.35 -0.99
C GLN A 53 -16.95 -3.86 -0.70
N ALA A 54 -16.27 -3.50 0.39
CA ALA A 54 -16.01 -2.10 0.74
C ALA A 54 -15.16 -1.39 -0.33
N LEU A 55 -14.18 -2.09 -0.92
CA LEU A 55 -13.39 -1.59 -2.03
C LEU A 55 -14.22 -1.50 -3.32
N ALA A 56 -15.14 -2.45 -3.57
CA ALA A 56 -16.04 -2.40 -4.70
C ALA A 56 -16.97 -1.18 -4.65
N ASP A 57 -17.55 -0.90 -3.50
CA ASP A 57 -18.42 0.27 -3.27
C ASP A 57 -17.64 1.59 -3.37
N LEU A 58 -16.39 1.60 -2.89
CA LEU A 58 -15.49 2.74 -3.08
C LEU A 58 -15.20 2.96 -4.57
N ASN A 59 -14.81 1.92 -5.30
CA ASN A 59 -14.47 2.02 -6.71
C ASN A 59 -15.66 2.47 -7.55
N GLY A 60 -16.88 1.97 -7.27
CA GLY A 60 -18.12 2.43 -7.89
C GLY A 60 -18.33 3.93 -7.67
N ARG A 61 -18.15 4.44 -6.45
CA ARG A 61 -18.27 5.90 -6.16
C ARG A 61 -17.20 6.74 -6.86
N LEU A 62 -15.99 6.20 -7.04
CA LEU A 62 -14.90 6.90 -7.71
C LEU A 62 -15.00 6.87 -9.24
N GLY A 63 -15.81 5.97 -9.80
CA GLY A 63 -15.77 5.63 -11.22
C GLY A 63 -14.48 4.90 -11.62
N ALA A 64 -13.87 4.17 -10.67
CA ALA A 64 -12.69 3.36 -10.88
C ALA A 64 -13.08 1.95 -11.34
N GLY A 65 -12.26 1.36 -12.20
CA GLY A 65 -12.48 0.02 -12.72
C GLY A 65 -11.26 -0.52 -13.46
N PRO A 66 -11.28 -1.79 -13.90
CA PRO A 66 -10.09 -2.47 -14.42
C PRO A 66 -9.58 -1.91 -15.75
N GLN A 67 -10.41 -1.16 -16.48
CA GLN A 67 -10.05 -0.57 -17.77
C GLN A 67 -9.46 0.84 -17.64
N ARG A 68 -9.40 1.39 -16.42
CA ARG A 68 -8.94 2.75 -16.16
C ARG A 68 -7.82 2.70 -15.12
N PRO A 69 -6.56 2.97 -15.51
CA PRO A 69 -5.47 3.01 -14.56
C PRO A 69 -5.69 4.14 -13.56
N VAL A 70 -5.27 3.91 -12.32
CA VAL A 70 -5.35 4.90 -11.25
C VAL A 70 -3.96 5.41 -10.94
N VAL A 71 -3.83 6.73 -10.86
CA VAL A 71 -2.58 7.40 -10.48
C VAL A 71 -2.83 8.10 -9.17
N VAL A 72 -2.14 7.65 -8.11
CA VAL A 72 -2.16 8.30 -6.81
C VAL A 72 -0.96 9.23 -6.74
N TYR A 73 -1.17 10.49 -6.35
CA TYR A 73 -0.10 11.47 -6.19
C TYR A 73 -0.14 12.12 -4.80
N ASP A 74 1.05 12.52 -4.36
CA ASP A 74 1.31 13.22 -3.11
C ASP A 74 2.67 13.92 -3.23
N VAL A 75 3.06 14.72 -2.23
CA VAL A 75 4.39 15.32 -2.16
C VAL A 75 5.36 14.29 -1.59
N GLY A 76 6.28 13.84 -2.45
CA GLY A 76 7.26 12.82 -2.12
C GLY A 76 6.69 11.42 -1.92
N PHE A 77 7.56 10.49 -1.57
CA PHE A 77 7.22 9.08 -1.40
C PHE A 77 6.67 8.77 0.00
N SER A 78 5.53 9.39 0.34
CA SER A 78 4.95 9.32 1.69
C SER A 78 4.28 7.98 2.01
N THR A 79 4.10 7.68 3.30
CA THR A 79 3.32 6.51 3.74
C THR A 79 1.84 6.64 3.38
N ARG A 80 1.34 7.87 3.25
CA ARG A 80 -0.03 8.19 2.83
C ARG A 80 -0.27 7.85 1.37
N LEU A 81 0.63 8.30 0.49
CA LEU A 81 0.67 7.94 -0.92
C LEU A 81 0.70 6.42 -1.11
N THR A 82 1.71 5.78 -0.50
CA THR A 82 2.01 4.37 -0.75
C THR A 82 0.93 3.45 -0.18
N LYS A 83 0.37 3.75 0.99
CA LYS A 83 -0.73 2.96 1.56
C LYS A 83 -2.05 3.18 0.82
N THR A 84 -2.36 4.40 0.39
CA THR A 84 -3.54 4.65 -0.45
C THR A 84 -3.46 3.90 -1.76
N ALA A 85 -2.31 4.00 -2.45
CA ALA A 85 -2.05 3.24 -3.66
C ALA A 85 -2.13 1.72 -3.44
N PHE A 86 -1.59 1.23 -2.33
CA PHE A 86 -1.64 -0.19 -1.99
C PHE A 86 -3.08 -0.68 -1.81
N MET A 87 -3.95 0.07 -1.11
CA MET A 87 -5.35 -0.32 -0.89
C MET A 87 -6.14 -0.40 -2.20
N LEU A 88 -5.91 0.54 -3.12
CA LEU A 88 -6.55 0.53 -4.44
C LEU A 88 -6.04 -0.66 -5.29
N ALA A 89 -4.73 -0.92 -5.27
CA ALA A 89 -4.13 -2.07 -5.95
C ALA A 89 -4.61 -3.40 -5.36
N LEU A 90 -4.83 -3.44 -4.04
CA LEU A 90 -5.39 -4.59 -3.34
C LEU A 90 -6.83 -4.87 -3.80
N GLY A 91 -7.62 -3.84 -4.14
CA GLY A 91 -8.93 -3.99 -4.78
C GLY A 91 -8.88 -4.46 -6.24
N GLY A 92 -7.70 -4.71 -6.80
CA GLY A 92 -7.51 -5.23 -8.16
C GLY A 92 -7.31 -4.16 -9.23
N LEU A 93 -7.25 -2.87 -8.85
CA LEU A 93 -6.99 -1.80 -9.80
C LEU A 93 -5.53 -1.77 -10.25
N GLU A 94 -5.28 -1.36 -11.48
CA GLU A 94 -3.93 -0.99 -11.92
C GLU A 94 -3.56 0.37 -11.30
N VAL A 95 -2.51 0.40 -10.48
CA VAL A 95 -2.11 1.60 -9.74
C VAL A 95 -0.68 2.02 -10.02
N GLN A 96 -0.51 3.33 -10.24
CA GLN A 96 0.75 4.02 -10.41
C GLN A 96 0.89 5.12 -9.35
N LEU A 97 2.12 5.37 -8.91
CA LEU A 97 2.43 6.37 -7.87
C LEU A 97 3.14 7.54 -8.53
N TRP A 98 2.74 8.76 -8.18
CA TRP A 98 3.33 9.97 -8.73
C TRP A 98 3.78 10.92 -7.61
N PRO A 99 5.00 10.73 -7.07
CA PRO A 99 5.45 11.46 -5.88
C PRO A 99 5.92 12.90 -6.16
N GLN A 100 6.16 13.27 -7.41
CA GLN A 100 6.71 14.59 -7.77
C GLN A 100 6.50 14.92 -9.26
N GLY A 101 6.66 16.19 -9.63
CA GLY A 101 6.54 16.69 -11.01
C GLY A 101 5.13 17.14 -11.41
N TRP A 102 4.17 17.01 -10.49
CA TRP A 102 2.78 17.42 -10.69
C TRP A 102 2.49 18.81 -10.10
N GLU A 103 3.34 19.32 -9.21
CA GLU A 103 3.08 20.44 -8.29
C GLU A 103 2.74 21.73 -9.04
N ALA A 104 3.49 22.05 -10.11
CA ALA A 104 3.25 23.27 -10.90
C ALA A 104 1.91 23.29 -11.65
N ARG A 105 1.25 22.13 -11.80
CA ARG A 105 -0.05 21.97 -12.46
C ARG A 105 -1.21 21.90 -11.47
N ALA A 106 -0.94 21.82 -10.18
CA ALA A 106 -1.95 21.70 -9.13
C ALA A 106 -2.60 23.05 -8.82
N THR A 107 -3.28 23.63 -9.81
CA THR A 107 -3.86 24.97 -9.74
C THR A 107 -5.37 24.97 -9.55
N SER A 108 -6.04 23.81 -9.68
CA SER A 108 -7.49 23.72 -9.53
C SER A 108 -7.88 23.81 -8.05
N GLN A 109 -8.98 24.50 -7.75
CA GLN A 109 -9.52 24.63 -6.39
C GLN A 109 -10.97 24.14 -6.31
N THR A 110 -11.54 23.69 -7.43
CA THR A 110 -12.91 23.20 -7.50
C THR A 110 -12.90 21.68 -7.33
N PRO A 111 -13.44 21.12 -6.24
CA PRO A 111 -13.42 19.69 -6.02
C PRO A 111 -14.06 18.94 -7.19
N ALA A 112 -13.35 17.93 -7.70
CA ALA A 112 -13.87 17.07 -8.75
C ALA A 112 -15.13 16.35 -8.25
N GLN A 113 -16.13 16.25 -9.12
CA GLN A 113 -17.31 15.40 -8.92
C GLN A 113 -17.04 14.07 -9.62
N PRO A 114 -16.81 12.97 -8.88
CA PRO A 114 -16.58 11.67 -9.49
C PRO A 114 -17.80 11.26 -10.33
N GLN A 115 -17.55 10.74 -11.53
CA GLN A 115 -18.60 10.06 -12.28
C GLN A 115 -18.72 8.63 -11.75
N ALA A 116 -19.77 8.37 -10.98
CA ALA A 116 -20.00 7.04 -10.44
C ALA A 116 -20.08 5.99 -11.55
N GLY A 117 -19.50 4.82 -11.29
CA GLY A 117 -19.56 3.62 -12.13
C GLY A 117 -20.16 2.44 -11.36
N GLU A 118 -20.17 1.29 -12.00
CA GLU A 118 -20.58 0.03 -11.35
C GLU A 118 -19.61 -0.33 -10.22
N PRO A 119 -20.10 -0.78 -9.04
CA PRO A 119 -19.24 -1.32 -7.99
C PRO A 119 -18.38 -2.47 -8.51
N TRP A 120 -17.06 -2.38 -8.31
CA TRP A 120 -16.13 -3.39 -8.79
C TRP A 120 -14.90 -3.48 -7.91
N ALA A 121 -14.57 -4.69 -7.46
CA ALA A 121 -13.27 -5.03 -6.92
C ALA A 121 -13.02 -6.53 -7.15
N LYS A 122 -11.74 -6.89 -7.20
CA LYS A 122 -11.28 -8.27 -7.09
C LYS A 122 -10.03 -8.26 -6.23
N LEU A 123 -10.11 -8.82 -5.03
CA LEU A 123 -9.04 -8.76 -4.06
C LEU A 123 -7.79 -9.44 -4.63
N ASN A 124 -6.70 -8.67 -4.73
CA ASN A 124 -5.44 -9.16 -5.24
C ASN A 124 -4.66 -9.89 -4.13
N ARG A 125 -4.90 -11.20 -4.01
CA ARG A 125 -4.23 -12.07 -3.03
C ARG A 125 -2.73 -12.21 -3.27
N ASP A 126 -2.24 -11.95 -4.49
CA ASP A 126 -0.81 -12.06 -4.82
C ASP A 126 0.05 -10.97 -4.18
N ILE A 127 -0.57 -9.88 -3.70
CA ILE A 127 0.14 -8.78 -3.02
C ILE A 127 -0.18 -8.67 -1.54
N LEU A 128 -1.14 -9.44 -1.05
CA LEU A 128 -1.55 -9.48 0.36
C LEU A 128 -0.89 -10.66 1.05
N LEU A 129 -0.46 -10.46 2.30
CA LEU A 129 -0.07 -11.53 3.21
C LEU A 129 -0.95 -11.44 4.45
N THR A 130 -1.40 -12.57 4.98
CA THR A 130 -2.18 -12.66 6.22
C THR A 130 -1.37 -13.28 7.35
N ALA A 131 -1.83 -13.10 8.60
CA ALA A 131 -1.16 -13.69 9.76
C ALA A 131 -1.09 -15.23 9.67
N ASP A 132 -2.17 -15.87 9.21
CA ASP A 132 -2.22 -17.33 9.04
C ASP A 132 -1.27 -17.84 7.96
N GLU A 133 -1.10 -17.10 6.86
CA GLU A 133 -0.11 -17.45 5.82
C GLU A 133 1.32 -17.37 6.37
N ILE A 134 1.62 -16.36 7.20
CA ILE A 134 2.93 -16.25 7.88
C ILE A 134 3.12 -17.41 8.84
N LEU A 135 2.11 -17.73 9.66
CA LEU A 135 2.18 -18.82 10.64
C LEU A 135 2.35 -20.19 9.97
N ALA A 136 1.70 -20.41 8.84
CA ALA A 136 1.79 -21.66 8.08
C ALA A 136 3.14 -21.83 7.35
N HIS A 137 3.87 -20.74 7.12
CA HIS A 137 5.14 -20.71 6.37
C HIS A 137 6.24 -19.97 7.13
N PRO A 138 6.68 -20.48 8.30
CA PRO A 138 7.64 -19.78 9.16
C PRO A 138 9.03 -19.58 8.53
N ASP A 139 9.37 -20.38 7.52
CA ASP A 139 10.63 -20.25 6.77
C ASP A 139 10.55 -19.22 5.61
N GLN A 140 9.36 -18.65 5.34
CA GLN A 140 9.22 -17.59 4.35
C GLN A 140 10.01 -16.36 4.79
N LEU A 141 10.74 -15.74 3.85
CA LEU A 141 11.42 -14.48 4.13
C LEU A 141 10.42 -13.38 4.44
N LEU A 142 10.39 -12.95 5.71
CA LEU A 142 9.58 -11.85 6.21
C LEU A 142 10.49 -10.71 6.68
N LEU A 143 10.27 -9.51 6.15
CA LEU A 143 11.02 -8.32 6.50
C LEU A 143 10.20 -7.43 7.44
N ASP A 144 10.78 -7.15 8.61
CA ASP A 144 10.28 -6.14 9.53
C ASP A 144 10.90 -4.80 9.19
N VAL A 145 10.09 -3.87 8.65
CA VAL A 145 10.56 -2.55 8.23
C VAL A 145 10.45 -1.47 9.30
N ARG A 146 10.23 -1.87 10.56
CA ARG A 146 10.28 -0.98 11.72
C ARG A 146 11.72 -0.61 12.08
N GLU A 147 11.85 0.37 12.98
CA GLU A 147 13.16 0.75 13.51
C GLU A 147 13.75 -0.38 14.37
N PRO A 148 15.09 -0.51 14.45
CA PRO A 148 15.73 -1.60 15.20
C PRO A 148 15.30 -1.68 16.67
N GLN A 149 14.99 -0.53 17.29
CA GLN A 149 14.52 -0.47 18.67
C GLN A 149 13.12 -1.08 18.82
N GLU A 150 12.23 -0.90 17.85
CA GLU A 150 10.90 -1.53 17.85
C GLU A 150 11.02 -3.06 17.67
N PHE A 151 11.91 -3.51 16.78
CA PHE A 151 12.17 -4.93 16.53
C PHE A 151 12.81 -5.65 17.72
N ALA A 152 13.68 -4.95 18.45
CA ALA A 152 14.32 -5.48 19.65
C ALA A 152 13.32 -5.69 20.80
N ILE A 153 12.24 -4.89 20.88
CA ILE A 153 11.23 -5.00 21.96
C ILE A 153 10.33 -6.23 21.77
N ALA A 154 9.78 -6.39 20.56
CA ALA A 154 8.87 -7.47 20.22
C ALA A 154 8.83 -7.63 18.70
N ARG A 155 8.86 -8.87 18.20
CA ARG A 155 8.86 -9.17 16.76
C ARG A 155 8.13 -10.46 16.43
N ILE A 156 7.75 -10.58 15.16
CA ILE A 156 7.29 -11.85 14.58
C ILE A 156 8.49 -12.80 14.52
N PRO A 157 8.41 -14.03 15.06
CA PRO A 157 9.49 -15.00 15.00
C PRO A 157 9.98 -15.23 13.56
N GLY A 158 11.29 -15.27 13.36
CA GLY A 158 11.92 -15.48 12.05
C GLY A 158 11.98 -14.25 11.15
N ALA A 159 11.31 -13.15 11.49
CA ALA A 159 11.40 -11.91 10.70
C ALA A 159 12.82 -11.32 10.74
N LYS A 160 13.27 -10.76 9.61
CA LYS A 160 14.55 -10.03 9.50
C LYS A 160 14.30 -8.53 9.52
N ASN A 161 15.00 -7.80 10.39
CA ASN A 161 14.85 -6.35 10.44
C ASN A 161 15.65 -5.66 9.33
N ILE A 162 14.94 -4.93 8.47
CA ILE A 162 15.50 -4.03 7.47
C ILE A 162 14.68 -2.74 7.56
N PRO A 163 15.13 -1.70 8.28
CA PRO A 163 14.33 -0.49 8.50
C PRO A 163 13.94 0.21 7.18
N LEU A 164 12.74 0.81 7.12
CA LEU A 164 12.23 1.44 5.89
C LEU A 164 13.23 2.44 5.27
N GLY A 165 13.95 3.22 6.08
CA GLY A 165 14.93 4.21 5.61
C GLY A 165 16.10 3.62 4.82
N THR A 166 16.28 2.30 4.83
CA THR A 166 17.31 1.61 4.05
C THR A 166 16.87 1.26 2.63
N PHE A 167 15.59 1.31 2.29
CA PHE A 167 15.10 0.97 0.96
C PHE A 167 15.22 2.15 -0.01
N GLY A 168 15.70 1.88 -1.21
CA GLY A 168 15.81 2.82 -2.33
C GLY A 168 15.10 2.29 -3.57
N LEU A 169 15.17 3.06 -4.66
CA LEU A 169 14.55 2.69 -5.94
C LEU A 169 15.32 1.58 -6.69
N ASP A 170 16.58 1.33 -6.32
CA ASP A 170 17.53 0.50 -7.08
C ASP A 170 18.57 -0.21 -6.18
N ASN A 171 18.17 -0.63 -4.97
CA ASN A 171 19.08 -1.25 -3.99
C ASN A 171 18.65 -2.63 -3.45
N ALA A 172 17.70 -3.32 -4.07
CA ALA A 172 17.23 -4.63 -3.62
C ALA A 172 18.38 -5.65 -3.52
N GLU A 173 19.29 -5.69 -4.49
CA GLU A 173 20.47 -6.58 -4.46
C GLU A 173 21.39 -6.28 -3.26
N ALA A 174 21.58 -5.01 -2.92
CA ALA A 174 22.37 -4.60 -1.75
C ALA A 174 21.70 -5.03 -0.42
N LEU A 175 20.38 -5.18 -0.41
CA LEU A 175 19.61 -5.75 0.70
C LEU A 175 19.59 -7.29 0.69
N GLY A 176 20.30 -7.94 -0.25
CA GLY A 176 20.33 -9.38 -0.41
C GLY A 176 19.06 -9.96 -1.05
N LEU A 177 18.33 -9.15 -1.81
CA LEU A 177 17.10 -9.52 -2.51
C LEU A 177 17.32 -9.54 -4.02
N TYR A 178 16.53 -10.32 -4.76
CA TYR A 178 16.65 -10.42 -6.22
C TYR A 178 15.28 -10.42 -6.91
N ALA A 179 15.27 -10.04 -8.20
CA ALA A 179 14.06 -10.03 -9.00
C ALA A 179 13.43 -11.43 -9.07
N GLY A 180 12.11 -11.52 -8.89
CA GLY A 180 11.37 -12.77 -8.82
C GLY A 180 11.31 -13.41 -7.43
N GLN A 181 12.12 -12.97 -6.45
CA GLN A 181 12.07 -13.49 -5.09
C GLN A 181 10.75 -13.12 -4.39
N VAL A 182 10.12 -14.08 -3.71
CA VAL A 182 8.92 -13.84 -2.90
C VAL A 182 9.33 -13.36 -1.51
N VAL A 183 8.80 -12.22 -1.07
CA VAL A 183 9.19 -11.57 0.19
C VAL A 183 7.95 -11.01 0.89
N GLY A 184 7.75 -11.36 2.16
CA GLY A 184 6.78 -10.68 3.02
C GLY A 184 7.36 -9.39 3.59
N VAL A 185 6.56 -8.32 3.68
CA VAL A 185 6.94 -7.09 4.40
C VAL A 185 5.87 -6.72 5.42
N HIS A 186 6.29 -6.30 6.61
CA HIS A 186 5.38 -5.80 7.65
C HIS A 186 6.02 -4.66 8.44
N CYS A 187 5.20 -3.92 9.17
CA CYS A 187 5.71 -2.94 10.13
C CYS A 187 4.85 -2.93 11.40
N ARG A 188 4.42 -1.75 11.86
CA ARG A 188 3.47 -1.62 12.98
C ARG A 188 2.02 -1.78 12.52
N SER A 189 1.60 -1.13 11.45
CA SER A 189 0.19 -1.00 11.04
C SER A 189 -0.03 -0.98 9.51
N GLY A 190 0.90 -1.57 8.75
CA GLY A 190 0.84 -1.63 7.29
C GLY A 190 1.28 -0.36 6.55
N ALA A 191 1.59 0.75 7.24
CA ALA A 191 1.93 2.04 6.61
C ALA A 191 3.33 2.07 5.98
N ARG A 192 4.37 1.79 6.76
CA ARG A 192 5.76 1.74 6.27
C ARG A 192 5.99 0.56 5.31
N SER A 193 5.30 -0.56 5.55
CA SER A 193 5.44 -1.76 4.73
C SER A 193 4.80 -1.60 3.35
N ALA A 194 3.76 -0.77 3.19
CA ALA A 194 3.28 -0.37 1.87
C ALA A 194 4.35 0.37 1.06
N SER A 195 5.15 1.24 1.70
CA SER A 195 6.28 1.92 1.04
C SER A 195 7.36 0.93 0.60
N ALA A 196 7.79 0.03 1.50
CA ALA A 196 8.75 -1.02 1.16
C ALA A 196 8.24 -1.94 0.04
N PHE A 197 6.95 -2.30 0.07
CA PHE A 197 6.30 -3.09 -0.99
C PHE A 197 6.48 -2.44 -2.36
N TRP A 198 6.19 -1.14 -2.50
CA TRP A 198 6.30 -0.47 -3.80
C TRP A 198 7.76 -0.35 -4.28
N LEU A 199 8.69 -0.07 -3.38
CA LEU A 199 10.13 0.00 -3.71
C LEU A 199 10.67 -1.36 -4.18
N LEU A 200 10.24 -2.45 -3.54
CA LEU A 200 10.62 -3.81 -3.93
C LEU A 200 9.97 -4.24 -5.24
N ARG A 201 8.67 -3.97 -5.44
CA ARG A 201 7.94 -4.31 -6.68
C ARG A 201 8.50 -3.55 -7.89
N GLN A 202 8.95 -2.30 -7.69
CA GLN A 202 9.62 -1.51 -8.74
C GLN A 202 10.90 -2.19 -9.26
N GLN A 203 11.54 -3.01 -8.42
CA GLN A 203 12.79 -3.72 -8.71
C GLN A 203 12.56 -5.20 -9.07
N GLY A 204 11.31 -5.59 -9.33
CA GLY A 204 10.95 -6.95 -9.76
C GLY A 204 10.85 -7.99 -8.64
N VAL A 205 11.00 -7.62 -7.37
CA VAL A 205 10.77 -8.52 -6.23
C VAL A 205 9.26 -8.80 -6.11
N GLN A 206 8.89 -10.05 -5.86
CA GLN A 206 7.51 -10.48 -5.61
C GLN A 206 7.10 -10.21 -4.15
N ALA A 207 7.14 -8.92 -3.77
CA ALA A 207 6.76 -8.51 -2.42
C ALA A 207 5.26 -8.71 -2.15
N ARG A 208 4.93 -9.20 -0.95
CA ARG A 208 3.59 -9.31 -0.38
C ARG A 208 3.55 -8.51 0.93
N ASN A 209 2.53 -7.68 1.11
CA ASN A 209 2.44 -6.80 2.28
C ASN A 209 1.48 -7.40 3.33
N TYR A 210 1.99 -7.56 4.54
CA TYR A 210 1.18 -7.93 5.69
C TYR A 210 0.54 -6.68 6.32
N LEU A 211 -0.68 -6.37 5.89
CA LEU A 211 -1.40 -5.15 6.26
C LEU A 211 -1.69 -5.05 7.77
N GLY A 212 -2.11 -6.15 8.39
CA GLY A 212 -2.39 -6.23 9.82
C GLY A 212 -1.17 -5.87 10.66
N SER A 213 0.02 -6.33 10.22
CA SER A 213 1.31 -6.00 10.83
C SER A 213 1.33 -6.30 12.34
N MET A 214 2.26 -5.73 13.11
CA MET A 214 2.36 -6.02 14.55
C MET A 214 1.10 -5.69 15.36
N LEU A 215 0.30 -4.69 14.96
CA LEU A 215 -0.94 -4.37 15.68
C LEU A 215 -1.96 -5.51 15.64
N GLU A 216 -2.11 -6.17 14.50
CA GLU A 216 -2.93 -7.39 14.42
C GLU A 216 -2.21 -8.53 15.14
N TRP A 217 -0.93 -8.76 14.81
CA TRP A 217 -0.17 -9.90 15.32
C TRP A 217 -0.17 -10.00 16.85
N GLU A 218 0.07 -8.89 17.56
CA GLU A 218 0.09 -8.86 19.03
C GLU A 218 -1.31 -8.91 19.67
N ALA A 219 -2.36 -8.63 18.91
CA ALA A 219 -3.74 -8.70 19.38
C ALA A 219 -4.30 -10.14 19.34
N GLU A 220 -3.71 -11.01 18.53
CA GLU A 220 -4.11 -12.40 18.39
C GLU A 220 -3.42 -13.28 19.45
N ALA A 221 -4.20 -13.95 20.28
CA ALA A 221 -3.67 -14.74 21.40
C ALA A 221 -2.93 -16.02 20.96
N ASP A 222 -3.20 -16.52 19.75
CA ASP A 222 -2.62 -17.73 19.18
C ASP A 222 -1.31 -17.48 18.41
N LEU A 223 -0.93 -16.21 18.20
CA LEU A 223 0.27 -15.86 17.43
C LEU A 223 1.49 -15.68 18.35
N PRO A 224 2.61 -16.35 18.05
CA PRO A 224 3.81 -16.26 18.88
C PRO A 224 4.51 -14.91 18.68
N VAL A 225 4.96 -14.30 19.78
CA VAL A 225 5.76 -13.06 19.76
C VAL A 225 7.12 -13.36 20.37
N GLU A 226 8.18 -13.06 19.64
CA GLU A 226 9.53 -13.16 20.18
C GLU A 226 9.88 -11.85 20.93
N ARG A 227 10.28 -12.00 22.19
CA ARG A 227 10.78 -10.93 23.06
C ARG A 227 12.15 -11.38 23.60
N PRO A 228 13.12 -10.47 23.77
CA PRO A 228 14.40 -10.79 24.41
C PRO A 228 14.24 -11.31 25.84
#